data_AF-X0WTN7-F1
#
_entry.id   AF-X0WTN7-F1
#
_cell.length_a   1.000
_cell.length_b   1.000
_cell.length_c   1.000
_cell.angle_alpha   90.00
_cell.angle_beta   90.00
_cell.angle_gamma   90.00
#
_symmetry.space_group_name_H-M   'P 1'
#
loop_
_entity.id
_entity.type
_entity.pdbx_description
1 polymer ?
#
loop_
_entity_poly.entity_id
_entity_poly.type
_entity_poly.pdbx_seq_one_letter_code
_entity_poly.pdbx_strand_id
1 'polypeptide(L)' 'MKILSTTIVMLTITIVLSGCEPGTKEKQLEKFITAHVEKIKPIRKKASLAYWNAAITGDSKDYDKFSKLQLKI' A
#
# COMPACT_ATOMS: atom_id res chain seq x y z
N MET A 1 -28.65 39.04 -20.71
CA MET A 1 -28.34 38.48 -19.37
C MET A 1 -28.80 37.03 -19.22
N LYS A 2 -30.06 36.67 -19.53
CA LYS A 2 -30.55 35.28 -19.41
C LYS A 2 -29.69 34.23 -20.14
N ILE A 3 -29.33 34.49 -21.40
CA ILE A 3 -28.56 33.57 -22.25
C ILE A 3 -27.13 33.35 -21.72
N LEU A 4 -26.49 34.42 -21.23
CA LEU A 4 -25.17 34.38 -20.59
C LEU A 4 -25.20 33.61 -19.26
N SER A 5 -26.28 33.78 -18.48
CA SER A 5 -26.50 33.05 -17.24
C SER A 5 -26.69 31.55 -17.50
N THR A 6 -27.45 31.18 -18.54
CA THR A 6 -27.68 29.77 -18.89
C THR A 6 -26.43 29.05 -19.38
N THR A 7 -25.55 29.71 -20.15
CA THR A 7 -24.28 29.10 -20.59
C THR A 7 -23.31 28.89 -19.44
N ILE A 8 -23.25 29.82 -18.47
CA ILE A 8 -22.41 29.67 -17.28
C ILE A 8 -22.88 28.48 -16.43
N VAL A 9 -24.18 28.32 -16.23
CA VAL A 9 -24.75 27.18 -15.47
C VAL A 9 -24.51 25.84 -16.17
N MET A 10 -24.58 25.81 -17.51
CA MET A 10 -24.33 24.59 -18.27
C MET A 10 -22.84 24.19 -18.23
N LEU A 11 -21.94 25.17 -18.24
CA LEU A 11 -20.50 24.94 -18.14
C LEU A 11 -20.11 24.41 -16.74
N THR A 12 -20.69 24.97 -15.67
CA THR A 12 -20.42 24.50 -14.30
C THR A 12 -20.92 23.08 -14.05
N ILE A 13 -22.09 22.70 -14.57
CA ILE A 13 -22.62 21.33 -14.49
C ILE A 13 -21.67 20.33 -15.18
N THR A 14 -21.13 20.69 -16.33
CA THR A 14 -20.22 19.82 -17.10
C THR A 14 -18.90 19.60 -16.35
N ILE A 15 -18.38 20.63 -15.68
CA ILE A 15 -17.16 20.54 -14.85
C ILE A 15 -17.38 19.65 -13.63
N VAL A 16 -18.54 19.76 -12.96
CA VAL A 16 -18.86 18.95 -11.77
C VAL A 16 -19.00 17.46 -12.13
N LEU A 17 -19.57 17.14 -13.29
CA LEU A 17 -19.74 15.75 -13.75
C LEU A 17 -18.41 15.11 -14.21
N SER A 18 -17.41 15.92 -14.57
CA SER A 18 -16.12 15.42 -15.08
C SER A 18 -15.09 15.11 -13.99
N GLY A 19 -15.34 15.51 -12.74
CA GLY A 19 -14.38 15.42 -11.63
C GLY A 19 -14.45 14.15 -10.77
N CYS A 20 -15.40 13.25 -11.02
CA CYS A 20 -15.56 12.02 -10.24
C CYS A 20 -14.81 10.86 -10.94
N GLU A 21 -13.49 10.78 -10.74
CA GLU A 21 -12.74 9.59 -11.16
C GLU A 21 -13.14 8.44 -10.23
N PRO A 22 -13.71 7.33 -10.74
CA PRO A 22 -14.02 6.16 -9.91
C PRO A 22 -12.74 5.71 -9.20
N GLY A 23 -12.84 5.19 -7.97
CA GLY A 23 -11.73 4.80 -7.09
C GLY A 23 -10.81 3.67 -7.60
N THR A 24 -10.39 3.73 -8.85
CA THR A 24 -9.50 2.81 -9.55
C THR A 24 -8.12 2.79 -8.90
N LYS A 25 -7.59 3.97 -8.54
CA LYS A 25 -6.31 4.12 -7.83
C LYS A 25 -6.37 3.49 -6.44
N GLU A 26 -7.48 3.69 -5.71
CA GLU A 26 -7.71 3.09 -4.40
C GLU A 26 -7.75 1.56 -4.49
N LYS A 27 -8.52 1.01 -5.43
CA LYS A 27 -8.57 -0.44 -5.69
C LYS A 27 -7.21 -1.00 -6.14
N GLN A 28 -6.43 -0.25 -6.90
CA GLN A 28 -5.08 -0.66 -7.30
C GLN A 28 -4.13 -0.71 -6.10
N LEU A 29 -4.21 0.30 -5.22
CA LEU A 29 -3.44 0.34 -3.98
C LEU A 29 -3.82 -0.82 -3.05
N GLU A 30 -5.10 -1.10 -2.89
CA GLU A 30 -5.59 -2.23 -2.09
C GLU A 30 -5.04 -3.57 -2.58
N LYS A 31 -5.04 -3.79 -3.90
CA LYS A 31 -4.45 -4.99 -4.52
C LYS A 31 -2.95 -5.08 -4.27
N PHE A 32 -2.23 -3.96 -4.42
CA PHE A 32 -0.80 -3.90 -4.15
C PHE A 32 -0.49 -4.24 -2.68
N ILE A 33 -1.20 -3.62 -1.74
CA ILE A 33 -1.01 -3.86 -0.30
C ILE A 33 -1.29 -5.32 0.03
N THR A 34 -2.41 -5.86 -0.44
CA THR A 34 -2.79 -7.26 -0.20
C THR A 34 -1.70 -8.22 -0.70
N ALA A 35 -1.28 -8.07 -1.95
CA ALA A 35 -0.24 -8.93 -2.54
C ALA A 35 1.11 -8.77 -1.83
N HIS A 36 1.49 -7.55 -1.46
CA HIS A 36 2.73 -7.31 -0.74
C HIS A 36 2.69 -7.94 0.66
N VAL A 37 1.62 -7.74 1.42
CA VAL A 37 1.43 -8.32 2.76
C VAL A 37 1.47 -9.84 2.70
N GLU A 38 0.77 -10.47 1.76
CA GLU A 38 0.79 -11.92 1.58
C GLU A 38 2.20 -12.45 1.32
N LYS A 39 2.97 -11.74 0.48
CA LYS A 39 4.37 -12.07 0.18
C LYS A 39 5.28 -11.94 1.41
N ILE A 40 5.18 -10.85 2.16
CA ILE A 40 6.13 -10.56 3.26
C ILE A 40 5.76 -11.26 4.58
N LYS A 41 4.48 -11.59 4.83
CA LYS A 41 4.01 -12.21 6.08
C LYS A 41 4.83 -13.45 6.50
N PRO A 42 5.08 -14.46 5.64
CA PRO A 42 5.90 -15.60 6.01
C PRO A 42 7.38 -15.23 6.25
N ILE A 43 7.92 -14.26 5.51
CA ILE A 43 9.31 -13.79 5.65
C ILE A 43 9.48 -13.09 7.00
N ARG A 44 8.55 -12.18 7.34
CA ARG A 44 8.51 -11.47 8.61
C ARG A 44 8.39 -12.44 9.78
N LYS A 45 7.52 -13.45 9.70
CA LYS A 45 7.43 -14.49 10.74
C LYS A 45 8.77 -15.20 10.96
N LYS A 46 9.44 -15.60 9.87
CA LYS A 46 10.76 -16.26 9.96
C LYS A 46 11.83 -15.33 10.53
N ALA A 47 11.83 -14.05 10.14
CA ALA A 47 12.76 -13.05 10.66
C ALA A 47 12.56 -12.86 12.17
N SER A 48 11.30 -12.69 12.61
CA SER A 48 10.98 -12.54 14.03
C SER A 48 11.39 -13.76 14.85
N LEU A 49 11.20 -14.98 14.33
CA LEU A 49 11.65 -16.20 15.01
C LEU A 49 13.18 -16.30 15.07
N ALA A 50 13.88 -15.95 14.00
CA ALA A 50 15.34 -15.93 13.99
C ALA A 50 15.89 -14.92 15.02
N TYR A 51 15.32 -13.72 15.07
CA TYR A 51 15.68 -12.73 16.07
C TYR A 51 15.39 -13.21 17.50
N TRP A 52 14.22 -13.81 17.73
CA TRP A 52 13.86 -14.35 19.04
C TRP A 52 14.87 -15.42 19.50
N ASN A 53 15.22 -16.37 18.62
CA ASN A 53 16.21 -17.39 18.91
C ASN A 53 17.59 -16.79 19.21
N ALA A 54 18.02 -15.82 18.40
CA ALA A 54 19.29 -15.11 18.63
C ALA A 54 19.28 -14.42 20.00
N ALA A 55 18.18 -13.77 20.39
CA ALA A 55 18.06 -13.06 21.66
C ALA A 55 18.11 -13.97 22.89
N ILE A 56 17.55 -15.19 22.80
CA ILE A 56 17.54 -16.14 23.93
C ILE A 56 18.79 -17.02 24.01
N THR A 57 19.51 -17.21 22.90
CA THR A 57 20.69 -18.10 22.84
C THR A 57 22.02 -17.36 22.73
N GLY A 58 22.01 -16.14 22.18
CA GLY A 58 23.21 -15.42 21.78
C GLY A 58 23.88 -15.95 20.50
N ASP A 59 23.27 -16.89 19.77
CA ASP A 59 23.87 -17.47 18.56
C ASP A 59 23.93 -16.45 17.40
N SER A 60 25.14 -16.12 16.95
CA SER A 60 25.38 -15.20 15.83
C SER A 60 24.78 -15.69 14.51
N LYS A 61 24.62 -17.00 14.31
CA LYS A 61 24.00 -17.56 13.09
C LYS A 61 22.54 -17.15 12.95
N ASP A 62 21.82 -17.03 14.06
CA ASP A 62 20.43 -16.61 14.04
C ASP A 62 20.30 -15.09 13.79
N TYR A 63 21.28 -14.28 14.23
CA TYR A 63 21.38 -12.87 13.82
C TYR A 63 21.66 -12.73 12.31
N ASP A 64 22.56 -13.53 11.74
CA ASP A 64 22.81 -13.53 10.30
C ASP A 64 21.58 -13.93 9.50
N LYS A 65 20.84 -14.93 9.99
CA LYS A 65 19.58 -15.37 9.40
C LYS A 65 18.51 -14.28 9.47
N PHE A 66 18.38 -13.59 10.60
CA PHE A 66 17.50 -12.44 10.75
C PHE A 66 17.85 -11.34 9.74
N SER A 67 19.12 -10.95 9.64
CA SER A 67 19.61 -9.92 8.70
C SER A 67 19.27 -10.28 7.25
N LYS A 68 19.56 -11.52 6.82
CA LYS A 68 19.24 -12.01 5.46
C LYS A 68 17.73 -12.02 5.16
N LEU A 69 16.89 -12.23 6.17
CA LEU A 69 15.44 -12.24 6.00
C LEU A 69 14.86 -10.82 5.98
N GLN A 70 15.41 -9.88 6.74
CA GLN A 70 14.98 -8.48 6.70
C GLN A 70 15.22 -7.83 5.33
N LEU A 71 16.33 -8.14 4.66
CA LEU A 71 16.62 -7.62 3.32
C LEU A 71 15.62 -8.08 2.24
N LYS A 72 14.74 -9.04 2.55
CA LYS A 72 13.74 -9.61 1.64
C LYS A 72 12.32 -9.07 1.88
N ILE A 73 12.16 -8.20 2.87
CA ILE A 73 10.91 -7.47 3.18
C ILE A 73 10.94 -6.18 2.38
#